data_AF-A0A9E5NFZ6-F1
#
_entry.id   AF-A0A9E5NFZ6-F1
#
_cell.length_a   1.000
_cell.length_b   1.000
_cell.length_c   1.000
_cell.angle_alpha   90.00
_cell.angle_beta   90.00
_cell.angle_gamma   90.00
#
_symmetry.space_group_name_H-M   'P 1'
#
loop_
_entity.id
_entity.type
_entity.pdbx_description
1 polymer ?
#
loop_
_entity_poly.entity_id
_entity_poly.type
_entity_poly.pdbx_seq_one_letter_code
_entity_poly.pdbx_strand_id
1 'polypeptide(L)'
;MADLLDLGVEWVRLGFKDSAGFGIYDPAVNAYRAAGIKTLMILHYETEPGMPDKDAPDSEWDAYIAGFAARCRDIAAHYGPNIDAYQIWNEQDHPGEEGYEPGITAAVYGRMLSAVVPQIRSVSAATIVGGGSSAGSASHYQDTRNHLGGTLPLDAIAVHPYGRRPENDWPSPTWFFGPIVDLIQHYKALLNMKVWITEMGVKEVDIDNDRDKQAEFLTRTFAALDGQAEVLHWFCYSDGMVPTFGLLDDESSEKPAYQAFKSLPPMVEPPPTSDWPKLRFFSEAEFKRPEKMDHNILIFMDRSREGYGGRLYVTSSHRTPEENAAVGGHPDSLHMKGQAIDVIPLDETFDQGFMFKINRAIMREWEAIKQPGWSLELEFNDLAGKRHVHVGIAYDGRPDRLIPRG
;
A
#
# COMPACT_ATOMS: atom_id res chain seq x y z
N MET A 1 10.95 24.50 -17.81
CA MET A 1 10.39 23.39 -18.62
C MET A 1 11.45 22.75 -19.49
N ALA A 2 12.21 23.51 -20.28
CA ALA A 2 13.28 22.98 -21.14
C ALA A 2 14.24 22.04 -20.37
N ASP A 3 14.67 22.45 -19.17
CA ASP A 3 15.59 21.66 -18.35
C ASP A 3 14.99 20.33 -17.87
N LEU A 4 13.70 20.30 -17.53
CA LEU A 4 13.04 19.05 -17.12
C LEU A 4 12.90 18.07 -18.28
N LEU A 5 12.61 18.58 -19.49
CA LEU A 5 12.58 17.77 -20.71
C LEU A 5 13.97 17.26 -21.08
N ASP A 6 15.00 18.08 -20.91
CA ASP A 6 16.40 17.70 -21.16
C ASP A 6 16.90 16.65 -20.15
N LEU A 7 16.41 16.68 -18.92
CA LEU A 7 16.61 15.63 -17.91
C LEU A 7 15.81 14.35 -18.17
N GLY A 8 14.90 14.34 -19.15
CA GLY A 8 14.01 13.20 -19.40
C GLY A 8 12.98 12.96 -18.30
N VAL A 9 12.59 13.99 -17.55
CA VAL A 9 11.63 13.87 -16.45
C VAL A 9 10.24 13.50 -16.99
N GLU A 10 9.71 12.37 -16.53
CA GLU A 10 8.35 11.91 -16.86
C GLU A 10 7.31 12.30 -15.81
N TRP A 11 7.73 12.44 -14.55
CA TRP A 11 6.87 12.73 -13.41
C TRP A 11 7.43 13.87 -12.56
N VAL A 12 6.54 14.76 -12.12
CA VAL A 12 6.82 15.75 -11.07
C VAL A 12 5.88 15.53 -9.89
N ARG A 13 6.40 15.75 -8.68
CA ARG A 13 5.61 15.79 -7.44
C ARG A 13 5.58 17.20 -6.89
N LEU A 14 4.38 17.70 -6.55
CA LEU A 14 4.19 19.04 -6.01
C LEU A 14 3.15 19.08 -4.89
N GLY A 15 3.43 19.82 -3.83
CA GLY A 15 2.52 20.03 -2.71
C GLY A 15 1.57 21.19 -2.95
N PHE A 16 0.27 20.92 -2.80
CA PHE A 16 -0.76 21.95 -2.89
C PHE A 16 -0.96 22.63 -1.53
N LYS A 17 -0.61 23.91 -1.46
CA LYS A 17 -0.80 24.77 -0.29
C LYS A 17 -1.98 25.69 -0.55
N ASP A 18 -2.98 25.64 0.32
CA ASP A 18 -4.19 26.43 0.15
C ASP A 18 -3.91 27.93 0.14
N SER A 19 -2.97 28.36 0.99
CA SER A 19 -2.53 29.74 1.13
C SER A 19 -1.93 30.33 -0.16
N ALA A 20 -1.40 29.50 -1.06
CA ALA A 20 -0.89 29.95 -2.36
C ALA A 20 -2.02 30.07 -3.40
N GLY A 21 -3.07 29.24 -3.30
CA GLY A 21 -4.23 29.23 -4.18
C GLY A 21 -3.94 28.73 -5.61
N PHE A 22 -5.01 28.50 -6.39
CA PHE A 22 -4.91 27.93 -7.75
C PHE A 22 -4.03 28.74 -8.70
N GLY A 23 -4.06 30.08 -8.62
CA GLY A 23 -3.32 30.94 -9.56
C GLY A 23 -1.80 30.75 -9.54
N ILE A 24 -1.22 30.24 -8.44
CA ILE A 24 0.21 29.90 -8.36
C ILE A 24 0.51 28.56 -9.03
N TYR A 25 -0.39 27.59 -8.94
CA TYR A 25 -0.19 26.23 -9.43
C TYR A 25 -0.66 26.03 -10.87
N ASP A 26 -1.73 26.70 -11.29
CA ASP A 26 -2.34 26.56 -12.62
C ASP A 26 -1.31 26.72 -13.76
N PRO A 27 -0.42 27.74 -13.76
CA PRO A 27 0.58 27.87 -14.81
C PRO A 27 1.55 26.69 -14.86
N ALA A 28 1.97 26.19 -13.69
CA ALA A 28 2.91 25.07 -13.59
C ALA A 28 2.27 23.75 -14.06
N VAL A 29 1.08 23.42 -13.54
CA VAL A 29 0.33 22.20 -13.91
C VAL A 29 0.03 22.20 -15.41
N ASN A 30 -0.44 23.31 -15.97
CA ASN A 30 -0.69 23.43 -17.40
C ASN A 30 0.59 23.27 -18.24
N ALA A 31 1.72 23.81 -17.76
CA ALA A 31 3.00 23.66 -18.43
C ALA A 31 3.50 22.21 -18.42
N TYR A 32 3.38 21.49 -17.29
CA TYR A 32 3.73 20.07 -17.21
C TYR A 32 2.87 19.24 -18.16
N ARG A 33 1.55 19.45 -18.13
CA ARG A 33 0.62 18.76 -19.02
C ARG A 33 0.93 19.01 -20.49
N ALA A 34 1.20 20.26 -20.88
CA ALA A 34 1.56 20.61 -22.25
C ALA A 34 2.89 20.00 -22.70
N ALA A 35 3.81 19.76 -21.76
CA ALA A 35 5.10 19.11 -22.00
C ALA A 35 5.01 17.58 -21.99
N GLY A 36 3.85 16.99 -21.68
CA GLY A 36 3.70 15.54 -21.53
C GLY A 36 4.27 14.97 -20.23
N ILE A 37 4.58 15.85 -19.26
CA ILE A 37 5.09 15.46 -17.94
C ILE A 37 3.89 15.24 -17.01
N LYS A 38 3.86 14.06 -16.38
CA LYS A 38 2.80 13.65 -15.46
C LYS A 38 2.95 14.33 -14.11
N THR A 39 1.84 14.61 -13.44
CA THR A 39 1.86 15.29 -12.14
C THR A 39 1.26 14.42 -11.03
N LEU A 40 2.05 14.22 -9.97
CA LEU A 40 1.59 13.77 -8.66
C LEU A 40 1.37 14.99 -7.75
N MET A 41 0.13 15.33 -7.44
CA MET A 41 -0.20 16.41 -6.52
C MET A 41 -0.42 15.84 -5.11
N ILE A 42 0.42 16.23 -4.15
CA ILE A 42 0.21 15.86 -2.76
C ILE A 42 -0.74 16.85 -2.07
N LEU A 43 -1.75 16.28 -1.40
CA LEU A 43 -2.75 16.96 -0.61
C LEU A 43 -2.49 16.60 0.86
N HIS A 44 -2.16 17.58 1.70
CA HIS A 44 -1.68 17.35 3.07
C HIS A 44 -2.12 18.47 4.04
N TYR A 45 -1.49 18.58 5.19
CA TYR A 45 -1.81 19.58 6.23
C TYR A 45 -1.70 21.06 5.78
N GLU A 46 -1.07 21.37 4.64
CA GLU A 46 -1.10 22.73 4.06
C GLU A 46 -2.24 22.93 3.05
N THR A 47 -2.92 21.85 2.64
CA THR A 47 -4.06 21.88 1.71
C THR A 47 -5.37 22.28 2.39
N GLU A 48 -5.53 21.92 3.67
CA GLU A 48 -6.60 22.40 4.52
C GLU A 48 -5.97 22.92 5.81
N PRO A 49 -6.06 24.23 6.11
CA PRO A 49 -5.49 24.78 7.34
C PRO A 49 -6.27 24.32 8.58
N GLY A 50 -5.62 24.38 9.74
CA GLY A 50 -6.26 24.06 11.02
C GLY A 50 -6.24 22.56 11.37
N MET A 51 -5.21 21.85 10.92
CA MET A 51 -4.92 20.48 11.37
C MET A 51 -4.90 20.42 12.90
N PRO A 52 -5.70 19.54 13.53
CA PRO A 52 -5.66 19.34 14.98
C PRO A 52 -4.33 18.75 15.44
N ASP A 53 -4.03 18.92 16.73
CA ASP A 53 -2.93 18.20 17.36
C ASP A 53 -3.15 16.68 17.28
N LYS A 54 -2.05 15.91 17.26
CA LYS A 54 -2.11 14.45 17.06
C LYS A 54 -2.97 13.71 18.08
N ASP A 55 -3.08 14.25 19.30
CA ASP A 55 -3.82 13.71 20.43
C ASP A 55 -5.15 14.44 20.68
N ALA A 56 -5.56 15.32 19.76
CA ALA A 56 -6.86 15.96 19.78
C ALA A 56 -8.00 14.92 19.77
N PRO A 57 -9.17 15.24 20.36
CA PRO A 57 -10.33 14.35 20.34
C PRO A 57 -10.78 13.98 18.93
N ASP A 58 -11.35 12.78 18.78
CA ASP A 58 -11.86 12.30 17.49
C ASP A 58 -12.84 13.27 16.82
N SER A 59 -13.65 14.01 17.59
CA SER A 59 -14.58 15.00 17.05
C SER A 59 -13.92 16.17 16.33
N GLU A 60 -12.72 16.58 16.76
CA GLU A 60 -11.95 17.64 16.10
C GLU A 60 -11.33 17.11 14.81
N TRP A 61 -10.76 15.91 14.86
CA TRP A 61 -10.28 15.20 13.68
C TRP A 61 -11.38 14.96 12.65
N ASP A 62 -12.57 14.55 13.07
CA ASP A 62 -13.69 14.29 12.16
C ASP A 62 -14.17 15.57 11.46
N ALA A 63 -14.20 16.70 12.18
CA ALA A 63 -14.51 18.01 11.59
C ALA A 63 -13.44 18.44 10.56
N TYR A 64 -12.16 18.29 10.91
CA TYR A 64 -11.06 18.59 9.99
C TYR A 64 -11.07 17.68 8.75
N ILE A 65 -11.26 16.38 8.92
CA ILE A 65 -11.34 15.40 7.82
C ILE A 65 -12.48 15.75 6.86
N ALA A 66 -13.63 16.20 7.37
CA ALA A 66 -14.74 16.62 6.53
C ALA A 66 -14.38 17.84 5.65
N GLY A 67 -13.71 18.84 6.23
CA GLY A 67 -13.20 20.01 5.49
C GLY A 67 -12.15 19.61 4.45
N PHE A 68 -11.14 18.86 4.88
CA PHE A 68 -10.06 18.36 4.02
C PHE A 68 -10.59 17.51 2.85
N ALA A 69 -11.57 16.63 3.09
CA ALA A 69 -12.18 15.82 2.03
C ALA A 69 -12.96 16.67 1.01
N ALA A 70 -13.71 17.69 1.46
CA ALA A 70 -14.37 18.63 0.57
C ALA A 70 -13.35 19.43 -0.25
N ARG A 71 -12.26 19.89 0.39
CA ARG A 71 -11.20 20.64 -0.29
C ARG A 71 -10.46 19.80 -1.33
N CYS A 72 -10.15 18.55 -1.00
CA CYS A 72 -9.60 17.57 -1.93
C CYS A 72 -10.50 17.39 -3.16
N ARG A 73 -11.83 17.32 -2.99
CA ARG A 73 -12.79 17.25 -4.11
C ARG A 73 -12.70 18.47 -5.01
N ASP A 74 -12.69 19.66 -4.42
CA ASP A 74 -12.68 20.92 -5.18
C ASP A 74 -11.40 21.06 -5.99
N ILE A 75 -10.25 20.69 -5.41
CA ILE A 75 -8.97 20.63 -6.11
C ILE A 75 -9.01 19.60 -7.24
N ALA A 76 -9.54 18.41 -6.98
CA ALA A 76 -9.68 17.36 -7.99
C ALA A 76 -10.60 17.77 -9.14
N ALA A 77 -11.71 18.45 -8.85
CA ALA A 77 -12.63 18.97 -9.84
C ALA A 77 -12.02 20.11 -10.66
N HIS A 78 -11.23 20.99 -10.03
CA HIS A 78 -10.57 22.12 -10.68
C HIS A 78 -9.57 21.67 -11.73
N TYR A 79 -8.68 20.74 -11.38
CA TYR A 79 -7.66 20.28 -12.33
C TYR A 79 -8.13 19.19 -13.29
N GLY A 80 -9.14 18.41 -12.91
CA GLY A 80 -9.70 17.34 -13.73
C GLY A 80 -8.60 16.43 -14.32
N PRO A 81 -8.51 16.27 -15.65
CA PRO A 81 -7.54 15.38 -16.29
C PRO A 81 -6.10 15.94 -16.35
N ASN A 82 -5.84 17.14 -15.82
CA ASN A 82 -4.50 17.73 -15.82
C ASN A 82 -3.61 17.20 -14.68
N ILE A 83 -4.18 16.48 -13.71
CA ILE A 83 -3.43 15.76 -12.68
C ILE A 83 -3.57 14.26 -12.92
N ASP A 84 -2.43 13.57 -12.97
CA ASP A 84 -2.36 12.15 -13.24
C ASP A 84 -2.47 11.32 -11.96
N ALA A 85 -2.04 11.88 -10.82
CA ALA A 85 -2.16 11.24 -9.53
C ALA A 85 -2.33 12.24 -8.36
N TYR A 86 -3.08 11.84 -7.34
CA TYR A 86 -3.18 12.52 -6.05
C TYR A 86 -2.52 11.67 -4.96
N GLN A 87 -1.71 12.30 -4.13
CA GLN A 87 -1.18 11.70 -2.91
C GLN A 87 -1.95 12.23 -1.71
N ILE A 88 -2.51 11.34 -0.88
CA ILE A 88 -3.28 11.72 0.30
C ILE A 88 -2.38 11.68 1.53
N TRP A 89 -2.09 12.86 2.07
CA TRP A 89 -1.22 13.12 3.21
C TRP A 89 0.28 13.02 2.92
N ASN A 90 1.09 13.56 3.84
CA ASN A 90 2.55 13.44 3.86
C ASN A 90 2.96 12.77 5.17
N GLU A 91 3.81 11.74 5.15
CA GLU A 91 4.50 11.23 6.34
C GLU A 91 3.61 11.04 7.57
N GLN A 92 2.49 10.34 7.36
CA GLN A 92 1.50 10.03 8.39
C GLN A 92 2.09 9.29 9.59
N ASP A 93 3.21 8.61 9.41
CA ASP A 93 3.94 7.83 10.40
C ASP A 93 5.14 8.57 11.00
N HIS A 94 5.37 9.84 10.64
CA HIS A 94 6.45 10.64 11.21
C HIS A 94 6.26 10.78 12.74
N PRO A 95 7.33 10.62 13.55
CA PRO A 95 7.22 10.72 15.01
C PRO A 95 6.95 12.15 15.49
N GLY A 96 7.17 13.14 14.64
CA GLY A 96 7.12 14.56 14.98
C GLY A 96 8.48 15.13 15.37
N GLU A 97 8.73 16.37 14.98
CA GLU A 97 9.83 17.19 15.50
C GLU A 97 9.47 18.67 15.54
N GLU A 98 10.30 19.48 16.20
CA GLU A 98 10.04 20.91 16.36
C GLU A 98 9.86 21.61 15.01
N GLY A 99 8.66 22.14 14.77
CA GLY A 99 8.31 22.83 13.53
C GLY A 99 7.86 21.91 12.39
N TYR A 100 7.83 20.58 12.58
CA TYR A 100 7.39 19.62 11.58
C TYR A 100 6.68 18.41 12.22
N GLU A 101 5.35 18.45 12.24
CA GLU A 101 4.50 17.48 12.94
C GLU A 101 3.41 16.89 12.03
N PRO A 102 3.75 16.19 10.93
CA PRO A 102 2.75 15.64 10.02
C PRO A 102 2.12 14.32 10.52
N GLY A 103 2.66 13.76 11.61
CA GLY A 103 2.28 12.44 12.12
C GLY A 103 0.84 12.39 12.60
N ILE A 104 0.08 11.40 12.12
CA ILE A 104 -1.30 11.14 12.52
C ILE A 104 -1.48 9.66 12.86
N THR A 105 -2.42 9.32 13.74
CA THR A 105 -2.65 7.91 14.07
C THR A 105 -3.19 7.14 12.86
N ALA A 106 -2.93 5.83 12.80
CA ALA A 106 -3.46 4.96 11.75
C ALA A 106 -5.00 4.97 11.70
N ALA A 107 -5.67 5.13 12.84
CA ALA A 107 -7.12 5.27 12.92
C ALA A 107 -7.61 6.57 12.25
N VAL A 108 -6.97 7.71 12.55
CA VAL A 108 -7.28 9.01 11.93
C VAL A 108 -7.01 8.95 10.43
N TYR A 109 -5.87 8.40 10.01
CA TYR A 109 -5.53 8.26 8.60
C TYR A 109 -6.53 7.35 7.87
N GLY A 110 -6.99 6.26 8.49
CA GLY A 110 -8.07 5.43 7.96
C GLY A 110 -9.35 6.22 7.71
N ARG A 111 -9.84 6.98 8.71
CA ARG A 111 -11.02 7.84 8.54
C ARG A 111 -10.82 8.89 7.44
N MET A 112 -9.62 9.47 7.35
CA MET A 112 -9.27 10.41 6.29
C MET A 112 -9.36 9.76 4.91
N LEU A 113 -8.77 8.58 4.71
CA LEU A 113 -8.87 7.85 3.45
C LEU A 113 -10.32 7.51 3.08
N SER A 114 -11.13 7.04 4.05
CA SER A 114 -12.55 6.77 3.84
C SER A 114 -13.35 7.99 3.40
N ALA A 115 -12.99 9.19 3.87
CA ALA A 115 -13.67 10.43 3.50
C ALA A 115 -13.17 11.01 2.17
N VAL A 116 -11.85 11.06 1.96
CA VAL A 116 -11.21 11.74 0.82
C VAL A 116 -11.36 10.94 -0.48
N VAL A 117 -11.14 9.63 -0.44
CA VAL A 117 -11.08 8.82 -1.66
C VAL A 117 -12.39 8.86 -2.45
N PRO A 118 -13.58 8.64 -1.86
CA PRO A 118 -14.84 8.73 -2.60
C PRO A 118 -15.10 10.13 -3.18
N GLN A 119 -14.63 11.18 -2.50
CA GLN A 119 -14.79 12.56 -2.93
C GLN A 119 -13.97 12.85 -4.20
N ILE A 120 -12.68 12.48 -4.21
CA ILE A 120 -11.84 12.61 -5.42
C ILE A 120 -12.40 11.74 -6.55
N ARG A 121 -12.75 10.48 -6.26
CA ARG A 121 -13.31 9.53 -7.25
C ARG A 121 -14.62 10.02 -7.87
N SER A 122 -15.39 10.87 -7.18
CA SER A 122 -16.65 11.41 -7.71
C SER A 122 -16.45 12.39 -8.88
N VAL A 123 -15.23 12.94 -9.05
CA VAL A 123 -14.91 13.99 -10.03
C VAL A 123 -13.66 13.69 -10.86
N SER A 124 -12.83 12.71 -10.48
CA SER A 124 -11.57 12.40 -11.15
C SER A 124 -11.30 10.90 -11.25
N ALA A 125 -10.63 10.51 -12.33
CA ALA A 125 -10.12 9.16 -12.57
C ALA A 125 -8.60 9.04 -12.31
N ALA A 126 -7.95 10.09 -11.79
CA ALA A 126 -6.52 10.09 -11.48
C ALA A 126 -6.14 9.00 -10.48
N THR A 127 -4.90 8.49 -10.54
CA THR A 127 -4.39 7.53 -9.56
C THR A 127 -4.44 8.13 -8.15
N ILE A 128 -4.84 7.37 -7.14
CA ILE A 128 -4.80 7.79 -5.74
C ILE A 128 -3.75 6.97 -5.01
N VAL A 129 -2.75 7.69 -4.49
CA VAL A 129 -1.61 7.16 -3.77
C VAL A 129 -1.73 7.55 -2.30
N GLY A 130 -1.42 6.65 -1.38
CA GLY A 130 -1.37 7.01 0.04
C GLY A 130 -0.18 7.93 0.37
N GLY A 131 -0.18 8.51 1.57
CA GLY A 131 0.88 9.35 2.09
C GLY A 131 2.24 8.67 2.19
N GLY A 132 3.30 9.43 1.94
CA GLY A 132 4.65 8.91 1.89
C GLY A 132 5.15 8.47 3.26
N SER A 133 5.20 7.17 3.52
CA SER A 133 5.59 6.64 4.84
C SER A 133 7.09 6.83 5.09
N SER A 134 7.48 7.48 6.18
CA SER A 134 8.87 7.86 6.49
C SER A 134 9.52 7.10 7.65
N ALA A 135 8.75 6.35 8.46
CA ALA A 135 9.28 5.61 9.61
C ALA A 135 10.05 4.33 9.24
N GLY A 136 10.17 4.02 7.94
CA GLY A 136 10.90 2.84 7.46
C GLY A 136 10.24 1.51 7.82
N SER A 137 8.93 1.51 8.09
CA SER A 137 8.10 0.35 8.43
C SER A 137 6.73 0.42 7.78
N ALA A 138 6.21 -0.70 7.28
CA ALA A 138 4.87 -0.78 6.69
C ALA A 138 3.74 -0.88 7.74
N SER A 139 4.07 -0.87 9.04
CA SER A 139 3.12 -1.08 10.14
C SER A 139 1.99 -0.05 10.15
N HIS A 140 2.29 1.23 9.91
CA HIS A 140 1.24 2.27 9.93
C HIS A 140 0.17 2.03 8.85
N TYR A 141 0.59 1.67 7.64
CA TYR A 141 -0.34 1.27 6.58
C TYR A 141 -1.10 -0.02 6.90
N GLN A 142 -0.44 -0.99 7.54
CA GLN A 142 -1.10 -2.22 7.97
C GLN A 142 -2.16 -1.93 9.04
N ASP A 143 -1.85 -1.10 10.02
CA ASP A 143 -2.79 -0.70 11.08
C ASP A 143 -3.95 0.12 10.49
N THR A 144 -3.66 1.00 9.52
CA THR A 144 -4.66 1.76 8.78
C THR A 144 -5.61 0.81 8.03
N ARG A 145 -5.06 -0.20 7.36
CA ARG A 145 -5.84 -1.25 6.69
C ARG A 145 -6.73 -2.01 7.68
N ASN A 146 -6.21 -2.34 8.86
CA ASN A 146 -6.97 -3.03 9.90
C ASN A 146 -8.14 -2.18 10.39
N HIS A 147 -7.92 -0.88 10.62
CA HIS A 147 -8.98 0.07 10.97
C HIS A 147 -10.06 0.22 9.89
N LEU A 148 -9.71 -0.03 8.64
CA LEU A 148 -10.62 -0.01 7.49
C LEU A 148 -11.30 -1.35 7.19
N GLY A 149 -11.09 -2.37 8.03
CA GLY A 149 -11.70 -3.69 7.84
C GLY A 149 -10.99 -4.56 6.80
N GLY A 150 -9.71 -4.33 6.55
CA GLY A 150 -8.84 -5.23 5.79
C GLY A 150 -8.43 -4.76 4.39
N THR A 151 -8.92 -3.61 3.91
CA THR A 151 -8.56 -3.06 2.59
C THR A 151 -8.13 -1.60 2.69
N LEU A 152 -7.21 -1.18 1.82
CA LEU A 152 -6.86 0.23 1.63
C LEU A 152 -7.55 0.73 0.36
N PRO A 153 -8.30 1.84 0.40
CA PRO A 153 -8.97 2.40 -0.77
C PRO A 153 -7.99 3.22 -1.63
N LEU A 154 -6.84 2.63 -1.98
CA LEU A 154 -5.75 3.28 -2.70
C LEU A 154 -5.36 2.44 -3.92
N ASP A 155 -4.84 3.08 -4.97
CA ASP A 155 -4.29 2.36 -6.12
C ASP A 155 -2.82 1.96 -5.89
N ALA A 156 -2.11 2.75 -5.08
CA ALA A 156 -0.73 2.52 -4.68
C ALA A 156 -0.46 3.09 -3.29
N ILE A 157 0.59 2.58 -2.65
CA ILE A 157 1.14 3.13 -1.41
C ILE A 157 2.44 3.87 -1.70
N ALA A 158 2.71 4.93 -0.93
CA ALA A 158 3.94 5.70 -1.04
C ALA A 158 4.88 5.46 0.13
N VAL A 159 6.19 5.49 -0.13
CA VAL A 159 7.26 5.34 0.88
C VAL A 159 8.34 6.40 0.66
N HIS A 160 8.89 6.94 1.74
CA HIS A 160 10.05 7.84 1.80
C HIS A 160 11.23 7.12 2.49
N PRO A 161 12.01 6.31 1.76
CA PRO A 161 12.99 5.40 2.35
C PRO A 161 14.35 6.09 2.65
N TYR A 162 14.33 7.30 3.20
CA TYR A 162 15.56 8.01 3.57
C TYR A 162 16.42 7.18 4.54
N GLY A 163 17.74 7.29 4.38
CA GLY A 163 18.72 6.52 5.14
C GLY A 163 18.84 5.03 4.75
N ARG A 164 18.03 4.53 3.80
CA ARG A 164 18.21 3.19 3.22
C ARG A 164 19.27 3.21 2.13
N ARG A 165 20.23 2.28 2.18
CA ARG A 165 21.26 2.16 1.11
C ARG A 165 20.72 1.54 -0.17
N PRO A 166 21.31 1.84 -1.33
CA PRO A 166 20.95 1.19 -2.59
C PRO A 166 21.18 -0.32 -2.56
N GLU A 167 22.29 -0.76 -1.96
CA GLU A 167 22.75 -2.15 -1.97
C GLU A 167 23.44 -2.55 -0.67
N ASN A 168 23.79 -3.83 -0.53
CA ASN A 168 24.28 -4.39 0.73
C ASN A 168 25.57 -3.75 1.24
N ASP A 169 26.49 -3.38 0.37
CA ASP A 169 27.87 -3.04 0.77
C ASP A 169 28.27 -1.59 0.44
N TRP A 170 27.35 -0.78 -0.12
CA TRP A 170 27.63 0.59 -0.52
C TRP A 170 26.55 1.55 0.03
N PRO A 171 26.91 2.73 0.60
CA PRO A 171 28.28 3.26 0.77
C PRO A 171 29.15 2.47 1.76
N SER A 172 28.49 1.73 2.65
CA SER A 172 29.11 0.81 3.61
C SER A 172 28.06 -0.21 4.09
N PRO A 173 28.46 -1.44 4.47
CA PRO A 173 27.55 -2.45 5.02
C PRO A 173 26.90 -2.08 6.36
N THR A 174 27.36 -0.99 7.00
CA THR A 174 26.79 -0.46 8.25
C THR A 174 26.20 0.94 8.07
N TRP A 175 25.99 1.40 6.83
CA TRP A 175 25.37 2.70 6.58
C TRP A 175 23.91 2.67 7.04
N PHE A 176 23.57 3.58 7.97
CA PHE A 176 22.27 3.78 8.61
C PHE A 176 21.38 2.52 8.64
N PHE A 177 20.43 2.43 7.71
CA PHE A 177 19.50 1.34 7.59
C PHE A 177 19.89 0.38 6.46
N GLY A 178 19.34 -0.83 6.49
CA GLY A 178 19.60 -1.86 5.46
C GLY A 178 19.17 -1.45 4.04
N PRO A 179 19.39 -2.34 3.05
CA PRO A 179 19.06 -2.08 1.66
C PRO A 179 17.62 -1.61 1.43
N ILE A 180 17.46 -0.70 0.49
CA ILE A 180 16.15 -0.14 0.11
C ILE A 180 15.22 -1.22 -0.45
N VAL A 181 15.75 -2.17 -1.23
CA VAL A 181 14.97 -3.26 -1.83
C VAL A 181 14.28 -4.11 -0.76
N ASP A 182 14.93 -4.37 0.37
CA ASP A 182 14.34 -5.16 1.46
C ASP A 182 13.11 -4.46 2.04
N LEU A 183 13.17 -3.14 2.20
CA LEU A 183 12.04 -2.35 2.64
C LEU A 183 10.89 -2.43 1.63
N ILE A 184 11.16 -2.21 0.35
CA ILE A 184 10.12 -2.24 -0.70
C ILE A 184 9.49 -3.64 -0.81
N GLN A 185 10.30 -4.70 -0.71
CA GLN A 185 9.80 -6.07 -0.68
C GLN A 185 8.94 -6.35 0.54
N HIS A 186 9.29 -5.80 1.71
CA HIS A 186 8.48 -5.90 2.92
C HIS A 186 7.11 -5.22 2.73
N TYR A 187 7.08 -4.00 2.20
CA TYR A 187 5.83 -3.30 1.86
C TYR A 187 4.96 -4.10 0.88
N LYS A 188 5.55 -4.58 -0.22
CA LYS A 188 4.84 -5.41 -1.20
C LYS A 188 4.30 -6.70 -0.58
N ALA A 189 5.08 -7.37 0.26
CA ALA A 189 4.66 -8.62 0.89
C ALA A 189 3.55 -8.41 1.91
N LEU A 190 3.60 -7.32 2.68
CA LEU A 190 2.63 -7.04 3.75
C LEU A 190 1.31 -6.52 3.20
N LEU A 191 1.38 -5.65 2.18
CA LEU A 191 0.23 -4.91 1.70
C LEU A 191 -0.32 -5.46 0.39
N ASN A 192 0.49 -6.16 -0.40
CA ASN A 192 0.14 -6.60 -1.75
C ASN A 192 -0.42 -5.47 -2.62
N MET A 193 0.30 -4.34 -2.65
CA MET A 193 -0.06 -3.16 -3.44
C MET A 193 1.16 -2.67 -4.21
N LYS A 194 0.89 -1.92 -5.28
CA LYS A 194 1.90 -1.12 -5.97
C LYS A 194 2.59 -0.18 -4.98
N VAL A 195 3.91 -0.06 -5.09
CA VAL A 195 4.73 0.82 -4.25
C VAL A 195 5.31 1.93 -5.11
N TRP A 196 5.08 3.16 -4.67
CA TRP A 196 5.66 4.38 -5.24
C TRP A 196 6.67 4.95 -4.26
N ILE A 197 7.79 5.44 -4.79
CA ILE A 197 8.77 6.21 -4.01
C ILE A 197 8.49 7.67 -4.29
N THR A 198 7.77 8.33 -3.38
CA THR A 198 7.35 9.72 -3.58
C THR A 198 8.37 10.72 -3.09
N GLU A 199 9.36 10.27 -2.32
CA GLU A 199 10.59 11.01 -2.04
C GLU A 199 11.74 10.03 -1.80
N MET A 200 12.90 10.32 -2.37
CA MET A 200 14.16 9.65 -2.04
C MET A 200 15.33 10.55 -2.40
N GLY A 201 16.31 10.63 -1.52
CA GLY A 201 17.52 11.40 -1.76
C GLY A 201 18.60 11.09 -0.74
N VAL A 202 19.73 11.78 -0.86
CA VAL A 202 20.80 11.77 0.14
C VAL A 202 21.36 13.17 0.28
N LYS A 203 21.56 13.64 1.52
CA LYS A 203 22.26 14.91 1.77
C LYS A 203 23.75 14.70 1.56
N GLU A 204 24.46 15.73 1.11
CA GLU A 204 25.92 15.65 0.96
C GLU A 204 26.61 15.25 2.28
N VAL A 205 26.15 15.78 3.43
CA VAL A 205 26.71 15.44 4.75
C VAL A 205 26.60 13.96 5.11
N ASP A 206 25.58 13.26 4.61
CA ASP A 206 25.37 11.82 4.84
C ASP A 206 26.27 10.95 3.96
N ILE A 207 26.95 11.57 3.00
CA ILE A 207 27.84 10.93 2.02
C ILE A 207 29.20 11.65 1.92
N ASP A 208 29.77 11.97 3.09
CA ASP A 208 31.11 12.56 3.26
C ASP A 208 31.30 13.97 2.66
N ASN A 209 30.21 14.70 2.41
CA ASN A 209 30.17 15.94 1.63
C ASN A 209 30.78 15.79 0.22
N ASP A 210 30.63 14.60 -0.37
CA ASP A 210 31.17 14.26 -1.68
C ASP A 210 30.03 14.26 -2.72
N ARG A 211 30.04 15.28 -3.59
CA ARG A 211 29.04 15.46 -4.64
C ARG A 211 29.09 14.37 -5.70
N ASP A 212 30.25 13.75 -5.95
CA ASP A 212 30.36 12.62 -6.86
C ASP A 212 29.74 11.37 -6.24
N LYS A 213 29.91 11.16 -4.93
CA LYS A 213 29.21 10.08 -4.22
C LYS A 213 27.70 10.29 -4.14
N GLN A 214 27.20 11.53 -4.06
CA GLN A 214 25.77 11.81 -4.18
C GLN A 214 25.23 11.39 -5.56
N ALA A 215 25.98 11.66 -6.63
CA ALA A 215 25.63 11.22 -7.98
C ALA A 215 25.67 9.70 -8.15
N GLU A 216 26.67 9.05 -7.55
CA GLU A 216 26.77 7.59 -7.49
C GLU A 216 25.61 6.98 -6.70
N PHE A 217 25.23 7.60 -5.58
CA PHE A 217 24.10 7.19 -4.75
C PHE A 217 22.81 7.19 -5.55
N LEU A 218 22.52 8.30 -6.22
CA LEU A 218 21.37 8.46 -7.10
C LEU A 218 21.33 7.33 -8.14
N THR A 219 22.41 7.14 -8.88
CA THR A 219 22.47 6.13 -9.95
C THR A 219 22.22 4.72 -9.41
N ARG A 220 22.85 4.37 -8.28
CA ARG A 220 22.68 3.06 -7.64
C ARG A 220 21.27 2.88 -7.08
N THR A 221 20.66 3.92 -6.51
CA THR A 221 19.27 3.87 -6.01
C THR A 221 18.28 3.59 -7.13
N PHE A 222 18.40 4.30 -8.27
CA PHE A 222 17.55 4.04 -9.44
C PHE A 222 17.75 2.61 -9.95
N ALA A 223 18.99 2.14 -10.08
CA ALA A 223 19.27 0.77 -10.50
C ALA A 223 18.70 -0.30 -9.53
N ALA A 224 18.76 -0.05 -8.21
CA ALA A 224 18.22 -0.96 -7.21
C ALA A 224 16.69 -1.02 -7.21
N LEU A 225 16.03 0.08 -7.60
CA LEU A 225 14.58 0.21 -7.62
C LEU A 225 13.95 -0.06 -9.00
N ASP A 226 14.76 -0.25 -10.04
CA ASP A 226 14.29 -0.63 -11.38
C ASP A 226 13.50 -1.94 -11.33
N GLY A 227 12.29 -1.94 -11.90
CA GLY A 227 11.33 -3.05 -11.79
C GLY A 227 10.80 -3.32 -10.36
N GLN A 228 11.15 -2.50 -9.37
CA GLN A 228 10.64 -2.59 -8.00
C GLN A 228 9.60 -1.52 -7.67
N ALA A 229 9.78 -0.29 -8.12
CA ALA A 229 8.82 0.80 -7.92
C ALA A 229 8.26 1.25 -9.27
N GLU A 230 6.99 1.63 -9.32
CA GLU A 230 6.36 2.15 -10.54
C GLU A 230 6.77 3.60 -10.82
N VAL A 231 6.98 4.38 -9.75
CA VAL A 231 7.43 5.78 -9.83
C VAL A 231 8.46 6.03 -8.74
N LEU A 232 9.53 6.76 -9.08
CA LEU A 232 10.55 7.24 -8.15
C LEU A 232 10.73 8.74 -8.35
N HIS A 233 10.41 9.52 -7.31
CA HIS A 233 10.69 10.95 -7.25
C HIS A 233 11.97 11.19 -6.47
N TRP A 234 13.00 11.70 -7.15
CA TRP A 234 14.23 12.14 -6.49
C TRP A 234 13.97 13.45 -5.75
N PHE A 235 14.24 13.46 -4.44
CA PHE A 235 14.21 14.65 -3.62
C PHE A 235 15.64 15.20 -3.50
N CYS A 236 15.95 16.36 -4.09
CA CYS A 236 15.04 17.27 -4.79
C CYS A 236 15.68 17.91 -6.02
N TYR A 237 14.91 18.73 -6.74
CA TYR A 237 15.38 19.36 -7.97
C TYR A 237 16.53 20.35 -7.73
N SER A 238 16.46 21.15 -6.66
CA SER A 238 17.46 22.16 -6.32
C SER A 238 17.60 22.32 -4.81
N ASP A 239 18.82 22.64 -4.36
CA ASP A 239 19.12 23.01 -2.97
C ASP A 239 18.34 24.24 -2.49
N GLY A 240 17.74 25.03 -3.40
CA GLY A 240 16.76 26.06 -3.05
C GLY A 240 15.47 25.53 -2.41
N MET A 241 15.18 24.22 -2.55
CA MET A 241 14.09 23.56 -1.82
C MET A 241 14.56 23.14 -0.43
N VAL A 242 15.58 22.27 -0.38
CA VAL A 242 16.22 21.83 0.86
C VAL A 242 17.70 21.56 0.58
N PRO A 243 18.63 22.37 1.09
CA PRO A 243 20.05 22.09 0.97
C PRO A 243 20.43 20.92 1.91
N THR A 244 21.29 19.97 1.51
CA THR A 244 22.06 19.83 0.27
C THR A 244 21.59 18.66 -0.62
N PHE A 245 20.27 18.50 -0.81
CA PHE A 245 19.67 17.38 -1.56
C PHE A 245 19.63 17.54 -3.09
N GLY A 246 19.75 18.76 -3.58
CA GLY A 246 19.41 19.16 -4.94
C GLY A 246 20.25 18.48 -6.02
N LEU A 247 19.65 18.31 -7.20
CA LEU A 247 20.39 18.12 -8.45
C LEU A 247 21.12 19.41 -8.85
N LEU A 248 20.53 20.55 -8.53
CA LEU A 248 21.15 21.87 -8.63
C LEU A 248 21.54 22.38 -7.24
N ASP A 249 22.59 23.21 -7.14
CA ASP A 249 22.87 23.97 -5.93
C ASP A 249 21.92 25.17 -5.76
N ASP A 250 22.15 25.97 -4.72
CA ASP A 250 21.32 27.13 -4.36
C ASP A 250 21.51 28.31 -5.32
N GLU A 251 22.62 28.35 -6.07
CA GLU A 251 22.82 29.25 -7.20
C GLU A 251 22.26 28.71 -8.53
N SER A 252 21.53 27.58 -8.50
CA SER A 252 20.98 26.89 -9.67
C SER A 252 22.04 26.33 -10.63
N SER A 253 23.27 26.11 -10.17
CA SER A 253 24.32 25.43 -10.93
C SER A 253 24.14 23.91 -10.84
N GLU A 254 24.44 23.22 -11.93
CA GLU A 254 24.34 21.76 -12.00
C GLU A 254 25.38 21.08 -11.09
N LYS A 255 24.93 20.17 -10.23
CA LYS A 255 25.79 19.26 -9.47
C LYS A 255 26.06 17.99 -10.28
N PRO A 256 27.09 17.19 -9.94
CA PRO A 256 27.31 15.87 -10.57
C PRO A 256 26.04 14.99 -10.60
N ALA A 257 25.18 15.09 -9.58
CA ALA A 257 23.90 14.38 -9.53
C ALA A 257 22.94 14.75 -10.67
N TYR A 258 22.96 16.00 -11.17
CA TYR A 258 22.17 16.41 -12.33
C TYR A 258 22.54 15.61 -13.58
N GLN A 259 23.84 15.51 -13.86
CA GLN A 259 24.36 14.77 -15.01
C GLN A 259 24.14 13.26 -14.88
N ALA A 260 24.24 12.73 -13.66
CA ALA A 260 23.89 11.35 -13.37
C ALA A 260 22.40 11.07 -13.64
N PHE A 261 21.50 11.92 -13.14
CA PHE A 261 20.06 11.80 -13.38
C PHE A 261 19.74 11.84 -14.88
N LYS A 262 20.31 12.81 -15.61
CA LYS A 262 20.14 12.95 -17.06
C LYS A 262 20.55 11.70 -17.85
N SER A 263 21.52 10.95 -17.33
CA SER A 263 22.08 9.76 -17.97
C SER A 263 21.34 8.46 -17.61
N LEU A 264 20.33 8.53 -16.74
CA LEU A 264 19.56 7.35 -16.34
C LEU A 264 18.74 6.83 -17.52
N PRO A 265 18.63 5.50 -17.68
CA PRO A 265 17.61 4.94 -18.56
C PRO A 265 16.22 5.17 -17.94
N PRO A 266 15.14 5.18 -18.77
CA PRO A 266 13.78 5.09 -18.25
C PRO A 266 13.63 3.85 -17.37
N MET A 267 12.94 3.98 -16.23
CA MET A 267 12.68 2.82 -15.37
C MET A 267 11.71 1.84 -16.03
N VAL A 268 11.94 0.56 -15.82
CA VAL A 268 11.03 -0.50 -16.23
C VAL A 268 9.91 -0.61 -15.19
N GLU A 269 8.66 -0.53 -15.63
CA GLU A 269 7.51 -0.76 -14.75
C GLU A 269 7.64 -2.13 -14.08
N PRO A 270 7.35 -2.25 -12.78
CA PRO A 270 7.33 -3.53 -12.11
C PRO A 270 6.31 -4.44 -12.81
N PRO A 271 6.54 -5.77 -12.86
CA PRO A 271 5.50 -6.67 -13.30
C PRO A 271 4.24 -6.41 -12.45
N PRO A 272 3.03 -6.55 -13.03
CA PRO A 272 1.80 -6.39 -12.27
C PRO A 272 1.90 -7.17 -10.97
N THR A 273 1.67 -6.50 -9.84
CA THR A 273 1.54 -7.23 -8.57
C THR A 273 0.38 -8.19 -8.76
N SER A 274 0.64 -9.50 -8.68
CA SER A 274 -0.46 -10.45 -8.59
C SER A 274 -1.23 -10.09 -7.33
N ASP A 275 -2.55 -9.92 -7.45
CA ASP A 275 -3.42 -9.79 -6.27
C ASP A 275 -3.33 -11.06 -5.38
N TRP A 276 -2.66 -12.13 -5.84
CA TRP A 276 -2.36 -13.30 -5.03
C TRP A 276 -1.39 -12.99 -3.86
N PRO A 277 -1.78 -13.24 -2.60
CA PRO A 277 -0.85 -13.13 -1.48
C PRO A 277 0.29 -14.16 -1.61
N LYS A 278 1.49 -13.82 -1.12
CA LYS A 278 2.59 -14.78 -1.03
C LYS A 278 2.27 -15.82 0.05
N LEU A 279 1.74 -16.97 -0.36
CA LEU A 279 1.43 -18.11 0.50
C LEU A 279 2.55 -19.15 0.43
N ARG A 280 2.80 -19.85 1.53
CA ARG A 280 3.86 -20.86 1.62
C ARG A 280 3.40 -22.24 1.14
N PHE A 281 2.15 -22.59 1.41
CA PHE A 281 1.64 -23.94 1.20
C PHE A 281 0.61 -24.02 0.09
N PHE A 282 -0.14 -22.95 -0.15
CA PHE A 282 -1.07 -22.84 -1.27
C PHE A 282 -0.51 -22.02 -2.44
N SER A 283 -0.93 -22.36 -3.65
CA SER A 283 -0.60 -21.67 -4.89
C SER A 283 -1.86 -21.16 -5.58
N GLU A 284 -1.71 -20.11 -6.39
CA GLU A 284 -2.80 -19.48 -7.14
C GLU A 284 -3.61 -20.48 -7.99
N ALA A 285 -2.91 -21.47 -8.58
CA ALA A 285 -3.50 -22.49 -9.46
C ALA A 285 -4.45 -23.46 -8.75
N GLU A 286 -4.46 -23.52 -7.41
CA GLU A 286 -5.36 -24.38 -6.63
C GLU A 286 -6.78 -23.78 -6.51
N PHE A 287 -6.97 -22.53 -6.95
CA PHE A 287 -8.21 -21.78 -6.79
C PHE A 287 -8.86 -21.54 -8.15
N LYS A 288 -10.19 -21.63 -8.20
CA LYS A 288 -10.92 -21.50 -9.47
C LYS A 288 -10.95 -20.06 -9.99
N ARG A 289 -10.97 -19.10 -9.06
CA ARG A 289 -11.00 -17.64 -9.29
C ARG A 289 -10.17 -16.95 -8.20
N PRO A 290 -8.83 -17.14 -8.23
CA PRO A 290 -7.93 -16.60 -7.21
C PRO A 290 -8.09 -15.09 -7.01
N GLU A 291 -8.38 -14.34 -8.09
CA GLU A 291 -8.60 -12.89 -8.10
C GLU A 291 -9.88 -12.44 -7.37
N LYS A 292 -10.75 -13.38 -6.99
CA LYS A 292 -11.98 -13.12 -6.24
C LYS A 292 -11.91 -13.59 -4.79
N MET A 293 -10.77 -14.09 -4.35
CA MET A 293 -10.58 -14.59 -2.99
C MET A 293 -10.19 -13.46 -2.04
N ASP A 294 -10.74 -13.48 -0.84
CA ASP A 294 -10.33 -12.58 0.24
C ASP A 294 -8.93 -12.99 0.76
N HIS A 295 -8.01 -12.03 0.89
CA HIS A 295 -6.64 -12.34 1.30
C HIS A 295 -6.56 -12.88 2.73
N ASN A 296 -7.46 -12.47 3.62
CA ASN A 296 -7.45 -12.92 5.01
C ASN A 296 -7.78 -14.41 5.08
N ILE A 297 -8.78 -14.91 4.33
CA ILE A 297 -9.07 -16.35 4.34
C ILE A 297 -7.93 -17.16 3.70
N LEU A 298 -7.27 -16.62 2.67
CA LEU A 298 -6.10 -17.26 2.05
C LEU A 298 -4.93 -17.40 3.03
N ILE A 299 -4.54 -16.30 3.68
CA ILE A 299 -3.45 -16.28 4.67
C ILE A 299 -3.81 -17.13 5.89
N PHE A 300 -5.05 -17.02 6.37
CA PHE A 300 -5.55 -17.80 7.48
C PHE A 300 -5.47 -19.31 7.21
N MET A 301 -5.90 -19.75 6.03
CA MET A 301 -5.82 -21.15 5.66
C MET A 301 -4.39 -21.63 5.45
N ASP A 302 -3.51 -20.79 4.90
CA ASP A 302 -2.09 -21.13 4.74
C ASP A 302 -1.40 -21.37 6.10
N ARG A 303 -1.66 -20.51 7.09
CA ARG A 303 -1.17 -20.68 8.47
C ARG A 303 -1.84 -21.86 9.19
N SER A 304 -3.14 -22.06 8.98
CA SER A 304 -3.86 -23.22 9.53
C SER A 304 -3.28 -24.52 8.99
N ARG A 305 -2.89 -24.54 7.70
CA ARG A 305 -2.21 -25.69 7.09
C ARG A 305 -0.84 -25.93 7.69
N GLU A 306 -0.08 -24.88 8.03
CA GLU A 306 1.18 -25.01 8.76
C GLU A 306 0.97 -25.69 10.13
N GLY A 307 0.00 -25.22 10.91
CA GLY A 307 -0.33 -25.79 12.22
C GLY A 307 -0.89 -27.21 12.15
N TYR A 308 -1.57 -27.56 11.06
CA TYR A 308 -2.04 -28.92 10.76
C TYR A 308 -0.88 -29.85 10.37
N GLY A 309 0.08 -29.37 9.57
CA GLY A 309 1.30 -30.08 9.20
C GLY A 309 1.17 -31.09 8.04
N GLY A 310 0.04 -31.12 7.33
CA GLY A 310 -0.21 -32.00 6.18
C GLY A 310 -0.65 -31.25 4.92
N ARG A 311 -0.76 -31.95 3.78
CA ARG A 311 -1.30 -31.37 2.55
C ARG A 311 -2.83 -31.36 2.55
N LEU A 312 -3.40 -30.23 2.17
CA LEU A 312 -4.83 -30.04 1.97
C LEU A 312 -5.09 -29.81 0.49
N TYR A 313 -6.19 -30.36 -0.02
CA TYR A 313 -6.70 -30.09 -1.35
C TYR A 313 -7.93 -29.18 -1.25
N VAL A 314 -7.93 -28.09 -2.02
CA VAL A 314 -9.06 -27.16 -2.11
C VAL A 314 -10.14 -27.77 -3.00
N THR A 315 -11.26 -28.19 -2.40
CA THR A 315 -12.41 -28.75 -3.13
C THR A 315 -13.37 -27.67 -3.61
N SER A 316 -13.41 -26.52 -2.93
CA SER A 316 -14.18 -25.35 -3.34
C SER A 316 -13.54 -24.06 -2.87
N SER A 317 -13.62 -23.03 -3.71
CA SER A 317 -13.18 -21.65 -3.45
C SER A 317 -14.31 -20.68 -3.83
N HIS A 318 -14.03 -19.53 -4.44
CA HIS A 318 -15.05 -18.58 -4.84
C HIS A 318 -16.07 -19.18 -5.83
N ARG A 319 -17.37 -18.96 -5.57
CA ARG A 319 -18.49 -19.40 -6.43
C ARG A 319 -19.23 -18.22 -7.03
N THR A 320 -19.58 -18.32 -8.30
CA THR A 320 -20.60 -17.45 -8.93
C THR A 320 -22.00 -17.76 -8.37
N PRO A 321 -22.99 -16.86 -8.52
CA PRO A 321 -24.38 -17.14 -8.13
C PRO A 321 -24.92 -18.45 -8.73
N GLU A 322 -24.61 -18.73 -9.99
CA GLU A 322 -25.07 -19.92 -10.70
C GLU A 322 -24.44 -21.20 -10.13
N GLU A 323 -23.13 -21.18 -9.87
CA GLU A 323 -22.41 -22.31 -9.26
C GLU A 323 -22.88 -22.56 -7.83
N ASN A 324 -23.13 -21.49 -7.07
CA ASN A 324 -23.65 -21.60 -5.72
C ASN A 324 -25.06 -22.21 -5.71
N ALA A 325 -25.95 -21.76 -6.60
CA ALA A 325 -27.28 -22.34 -6.77
C ALA A 325 -27.22 -23.82 -7.20
N ALA A 326 -26.30 -24.19 -8.09
CA ALA A 326 -26.15 -25.56 -8.58
C ALA A 326 -25.78 -26.57 -7.48
N VAL A 327 -25.08 -26.13 -6.43
CA VAL A 327 -24.75 -26.96 -5.25
C VAL A 327 -25.75 -26.80 -4.10
N GLY A 328 -26.85 -26.06 -4.30
CA GLY A 328 -27.86 -25.78 -3.28
C GLY A 328 -27.40 -24.82 -2.18
N GLY A 329 -26.43 -23.96 -2.48
CA GLY A 329 -25.90 -22.95 -1.55
C GLY A 329 -26.89 -21.82 -1.27
N HIS A 330 -26.75 -21.20 -0.10
CA HIS A 330 -27.55 -20.05 0.30
C HIS A 330 -27.11 -18.78 -0.47
N PRO A 331 -28.03 -17.84 -0.82
CA PRO A 331 -27.67 -16.60 -1.50
C PRO A 331 -26.59 -15.76 -0.80
N ASP A 332 -26.53 -15.83 0.53
CA ASP A 332 -25.53 -15.12 1.35
C ASP A 332 -24.27 -15.94 1.64
N SER A 333 -23.96 -16.96 0.82
CA SER A 333 -22.80 -17.83 1.02
C SER A 333 -21.48 -17.04 1.01
N LEU A 334 -20.60 -17.34 1.98
CA LEU A 334 -19.26 -16.76 2.04
C LEU A 334 -18.38 -17.14 0.83
N HIS A 335 -18.65 -18.27 0.16
CA HIS A 335 -17.97 -18.59 -1.10
C HIS A 335 -18.27 -17.57 -2.20
N MET A 336 -19.47 -16.98 -2.23
CA MET A 336 -19.80 -15.94 -3.22
C MET A 336 -19.11 -14.61 -2.94
N LYS A 337 -18.59 -14.42 -1.73
CA LYS A 337 -17.81 -13.25 -1.31
C LYS A 337 -16.30 -13.49 -1.37
N GLY A 338 -15.86 -14.68 -1.79
CA GLY A 338 -14.44 -15.05 -1.75
C GLY A 338 -13.91 -15.34 -0.34
N GLN A 339 -14.80 -15.41 0.64
CA GLN A 339 -14.50 -15.43 2.07
C GLN A 339 -14.50 -16.84 2.67
N ALA A 340 -14.64 -17.88 1.85
CA ALA A 340 -14.66 -19.26 2.31
C ALA A 340 -13.98 -20.26 1.36
N ILE A 341 -13.46 -21.32 1.96
CA ILE A 341 -12.72 -22.41 1.30
C ILE A 341 -13.20 -23.75 1.88
N ASP A 342 -13.41 -24.72 0.99
CA ASP A 342 -13.63 -26.12 1.38
C ASP A 342 -12.36 -26.92 1.13
N VAL A 343 -11.94 -27.73 2.10
CA VAL A 343 -10.72 -28.55 2.00
C VAL A 343 -10.92 -30.00 2.43
N ILE A 344 -10.07 -30.88 1.90
CA ILE A 344 -9.90 -32.28 2.32
C ILE A 344 -8.42 -32.60 2.53
N PRO A 345 -8.05 -33.60 3.35
CA PRO A 345 -6.67 -34.05 3.43
C PRO A 345 -6.29 -34.77 2.14
N LEU A 346 -5.07 -34.54 1.66
CA LEU A 346 -4.51 -35.26 0.51
C LEU A 346 -3.74 -36.53 0.95
N ASP A 347 -3.15 -36.49 2.14
CA ASP A 347 -2.17 -37.48 2.61
C ASP A 347 -2.70 -38.45 3.67
N GLU A 348 -3.95 -38.30 4.08
CA GLU A 348 -4.57 -39.12 5.13
C GLU A 348 -6.08 -39.29 4.89
N THR A 349 -6.68 -40.19 5.65
CA THR A 349 -8.12 -40.43 5.63
C THR A 349 -8.89 -39.27 6.26
N PHE A 350 -10.01 -38.89 5.64
CA PHE A 350 -10.97 -37.98 6.25
C PHE A 350 -11.71 -38.73 7.38
N ASP A 351 -11.16 -38.66 8.59
CA ASP A 351 -11.66 -39.31 9.80
C ASP A 351 -11.60 -38.37 11.02
N GLN A 352 -11.98 -38.87 12.20
CA GLN A 352 -11.98 -38.08 13.44
C GLN A 352 -10.58 -37.57 13.84
N GLY A 353 -9.51 -38.31 13.51
CA GLY A 353 -8.14 -37.91 13.79
C GLY A 353 -7.72 -36.73 12.93
N PHE A 354 -8.04 -36.77 11.63
CA PHE A 354 -7.89 -35.62 10.74
C PHE A 354 -8.68 -34.42 11.25
N MET A 355 -9.99 -34.59 11.50
CA MET A 355 -10.89 -33.51 11.94
C MET A 355 -10.37 -32.84 13.22
N PHE A 356 -9.88 -33.62 14.19
CA PHE A 356 -9.30 -33.07 15.40
C PHE A 356 -8.05 -32.21 15.14
N LYS A 357 -7.11 -32.70 14.30
CA LYS A 357 -5.86 -31.98 14.00
C LYS A 357 -6.13 -30.67 13.27
N ILE A 358 -6.97 -30.69 12.23
CA ILE A 358 -7.27 -29.48 11.45
C ILE A 358 -8.10 -28.48 12.26
N ASN A 359 -9.08 -28.95 13.05
CA ASN A 359 -9.84 -28.09 13.96
C ASN A 359 -8.92 -27.37 14.95
N ARG A 360 -7.98 -28.09 15.57
CA ARG A 360 -7.02 -27.49 16.50
C ARG A 360 -6.16 -26.42 15.84
N ALA A 361 -5.72 -26.65 14.60
CA ALA A 361 -4.93 -25.68 13.85
C ALA A 361 -5.75 -24.42 13.50
N ILE A 362 -6.96 -24.60 12.96
CA ILE A 362 -7.89 -23.51 12.63
C ILE A 362 -8.21 -22.67 13.88
N MET A 363 -8.56 -23.32 15.00
CA MET A 363 -8.92 -22.61 16.23
C MET A 363 -7.73 -21.85 16.81
N ARG A 364 -6.52 -22.40 16.73
CA ARG A 364 -5.31 -21.70 17.17
C ARG A 364 -5.07 -20.44 16.35
N GLU A 365 -5.15 -20.55 15.03
CA GLU A 365 -4.99 -19.39 14.16
C GLU A 365 -6.13 -18.38 14.37
N TRP A 366 -7.35 -18.85 14.60
CA TRP A 366 -8.51 -17.97 14.79
C TRP A 366 -8.35 -17.12 16.05
N GLU A 367 -7.96 -17.73 17.16
CA GLU A 367 -7.65 -17.02 18.40
C GLU A 367 -6.54 -15.97 18.23
N ALA A 368 -5.61 -16.19 17.30
CA ALA A 368 -4.52 -15.26 17.03
C ALA A 368 -4.95 -14.06 16.16
N ILE A 369 -5.98 -14.20 15.32
CA ILE A 369 -6.35 -13.16 14.34
C ILE A 369 -7.72 -12.51 14.56
N LYS A 370 -8.55 -13.05 15.45
CA LYS A 370 -9.93 -12.56 15.65
C LYS A 370 -9.96 -11.09 16.08
N GLN A 371 -10.91 -10.35 15.52
CA GLN A 371 -11.12 -8.92 15.76
C GLN A 371 -12.60 -8.63 16.01
N PRO A 372 -12.94 -7.52 16.68
CA PRO A 372 -14.33 -7.07 16.75
C PRO A 372 -14.96 -6.97 15.35
N GLY A 373 -16.15 -7.54 15.19
CA GLY A 373 -16.86 -7.56 13.90
C GLY A 373 -16.51 -8.74 12.99
N TRP A 374 -15.49 -9.53 13.32
CA TRP A 374 -15.12 -10.73 12.56
C TRP A 374 -15.80 -11.97 13.15
N SER A 375 -16.08 -12.95 12.29
CA SER A 375 -16.64 -14.25 12.71
C SER A 375 -16.10 -15.41 11.90
N LEU A 376 -15.84 -16.54 12.56
CA LEU A 376 -15.48 -17.81 11.94
C LEU A 376 -16.72 -18.67 11.66
N GLU A 377 -16.88 -19.12 10.42
CA GLU A 377 -17.81 -20.19 10.04
C GLU A 377 -17.02 -21.48 9.76
N LEU A 378 -17.25 -22.52 10.57
CA LEU A 378 -16.59 -23.81 10.44
C LEU A 378 -17.63 -24.92 10.32
N GLU A 379 -17.63 -25.66 9.21
CA GLU A 379 -18.48 -26.85 9.02
C GLU A 379 -17.59 -28.09 8.79
N PHE A 380 -17.92 -29.19 9.48
CA PHE A 380 -17.39 -30.52 9.18
C PHE A 380 -18.50 -31.33 8.54
N ASN A 381 -18.31 -31.74 7.28
CA ASN A 381 -19.23 -32.59 6.56
C ASN A 381 -18.58 -33.97 6.37
N ASP A 382 -19.12 -35.01 7.01
CA ASP A 382 -18.63 -36.39 6.88
C ASP A 382 -19.59 -37.30 6.08
N LEU A 383 -20.59 -36.71 5.42
CA LEU A 383 -21.52 -37.49 4.60
C LEU A 383 -20.78 -38.10 3.39
N ALA A 384 -21.00 -39.39 3.17
CA ALA A 384 -20.36 -40.13 2.08
C ALA A 384 -20.58 -39.43 0.72
N GLY A 385 -19.49 -39.14 0.02
CA GLY A 385 -19.51 -38.42 -1.27
C GLY A 385 -19.58 -36.89 -1.17
N LYS A 386 -19.65 -36.31 0.04
CA LYS A 386 -19.66 -34.85 0.27
C LYS A 386 -18.65 -34.40 1.33
N ARG A 387 -17.63 -35.22 1.61
CA ARG A 387 -16.67 -34.94 2.68
C ARG A 387 -15.86 -33.68 2.43
N HIS A 388 -15.90 -32.74 3.37
CA HIS A 388 -15.06 -31.55 3.38
C HIS A 388 -15.07 -30.87 4.75
N VAL A 389 -14.05 -30.05 4.99
CA VAL A 389 -14.05 -29.02 6.03
C VAL A 389 -14.28 -27.69 5.34
N HIS A 390 -15.39 -27.03 5.67
CA HIS A 390 -15.68 -25.67 5.23
C HIS A 390 -15.10 -24.69 6.23
N VAL A 391 -14.40 -23.67 5.75
CA VAL A 391 -13.86 -22.60 6.57
C VAL A 391 -14.18 -21.27 5.93
N GLY A 392 -14.84 -20.37 6.67
CA GLY A 392 -15.14 -19.02 6.21
C GLY A 392 -14.91 -17.96 7.27
N ILE A 393 -14.57 -16.74 6.84
CA ILE A 393 -14.43 -15.57 7.71
C ILE A 393 -15.41 -14.50 7.22
N ALA A 394 -16.29 -14.02 8.09
CA ALA A 394 -17.20 -12.91 7.80
C ALA A 394 -16.82 -11.64 8.60
N TYR A 395 -17.24 -10.48 8.12
CA TYR A 395 -16.89 -9.15 8.68
C TYR A 395 -18.12 -8.31 9.06
N ASP A 396 -19.28 -8.94 9.22
CA ASP A 396 -20.55 -8.24 9.45
C ASP A 396 -21.05 -8.33 10.89
N GLY A 397 -20.17 -8.69 11.83
CA GLY A 397 -20.48 -8.73 13.26
C GLY A 397 -21.41 -9.86 13.68
N ARG A 398 -21.67 -10.83 12.81
CA ARG A 398 -22.36 -12.08 13.19
C ARG A 398 -21.52 -12.87 14.20
N PRO A 399 -22.12 -13.75 15.02
CA PRO A 399 -21.35 -14.62 15.93
C PRO A 399 -20.64 -15.75 15.17
N ASP A 400 -19.55 -16.26 15.75
CA ASP A 400 -18.89 -17.50 15.32
C ASP A 400 -19.88 -18.66 15.23
N ARG A 401 -19.72 -19.51 14.21
CA ARG A 401 -20.62 -20.61 13.92
C ARG A 401 -19.86 -21.91 13.67
N LEU A 402 -20.11 -22.91 14.52
CA LEU A 402 -19.73 -24.30 14.28
C LEU A 402 -20.94 -25.10 13.79
N ILE A 403 -20.85 -25.68 12.60
CA ILE A 403 -21.92 -26.46 11.98
C ILE A 403 -21.46 -27.92 11.88
N PRO A 404 -21.90 -28.82 12.77
CA PRO A 404 -21.68 -30.24 12.57
C PRO A 404 -22.67 -30.79 11.53
N ARG A 405 -22.18 -31.41 10.45
CA ARG A 405 -23.00 -32.23 9.53
C ARG A 405 -22.51 -33.67 9.52
N GLY A 406 -23.18 -34.50 10.31
CA GLY A 406 -23.00 -35.95 10.37
C GLY A 406 -24.05 -36.73 9.60
#